data_AF-A0A5D2EQC8-F1
#
_entry.id   AF-A0A5D2EQC8-F1
#
_cell.length_a   1.000
_cell.length_b   1.000
_cell.length_c   1.000
_cell.angle_alpha   90.00
_cell.angle_beta   90.00
_cell.angle_gamma   90.00
#
_symmetry.space_group_name_H-M   'P 1'
#
loop_
_entity.id
_entity.type
_entity.pdbx_description
1 polymer ?
#
loop_
_entity_poly.entity_id
_entity_poly.type
_entity_poly.pdbx_seq_one_letter_code
_entity_poly.pdbx_strand_id
1 'polypeptide(L)'
;MAMASVRSGLLRTALRGGSRPPAPPKRGFSSSPNHDDAYETAKWEKITYLGILTCTGLAFYNLSKGHPHYEEPPPYPYLHIRNKEFPWGPDGLFEVKHH
;
A
#
# COMPACT_ATOMS: atom_id res chain seq x y z
N MET A 1 -25.44 -12.04 -74.58
CA MET A 1 -24.47 -10.91 -74.58
C MET A 1 -24.52 -10.25 -73.22
N ALA A 2 -23.39 -10.21 -72.51
CA ALA A 2 -23.23 -9.44 -71.28
C ALA A 2 -22.92 -7.98 -71.65
N MET A 3 -23.58 -7.01 -71.01
CA MET A 3 -23.07 -5.65 -70.88
C MET A 3 -23.45 -5.08 -69.52
N ALA A 4 -22.45 -4.46 -68.90
CA ALA A 4 -22.40 -4.02 -67.51
C ALA A 4 -23.17 -2.73 -67.24
N SER A 5 -23.67 -2.59 -66.02
CA SER A 5 -23.98 -1.30 -65.41
C SER A 5 -23.42 -1.23 -63.99
N VAL A 6 -22.10 -1.11 -63.89
CA VAL A 6 -21.44 -0.55 -62.71
C VAL A 6 -21.31 0.96 -62.92
N ARG A 7 -21.64 1.73 -61.88
CA ARG A 7 -21.42 3.18 -61.61
C ARG A 7 -22.77 3.81 -61.24
N SER A 8 -23.02 4.16 -59.98
CA SER A 8 -22.46 5.39 -59.41
C SER A 8 -22.64 5.44 -57.89
N GLY A 9 -21.68 4.90 -57.13
CA GLY A 9 -21.57 5.14 -55.67
C GLY A 9 -20.72 6.36 -55.31
N LEU A 10 -20.03 6.97 -56.28
CA LEU A 10 -19.02 8.00 -56.07
C LEU A 10 -19.56 9.44 -55.91
N LEU A 11 -20.86 9.67 -56.07
CA LEU A 11 -21.43 11.02 -56.02
C LEU A 11 -21.95 11.45 -54.63
N ARG A 12 -21.99 10.57 -53.63
CA ARG A 12 -22.40 10.95 -52.26
C ARG A 12 -21.25 11.44 -51.36
N THR A 13 -20.01 11.30 -51.81
CA THR A 13 -18.82 11.68 -51.03
C THR A 13 -18.38 13.13 -51.26
N ALA A 14 -18.91 13.81 -52.29
CA ALA A 14 -18.46 15.14 -52.69
C ALA A 14 -19.19 16.32 -52.00
N LEU A 15 -20.22 16.08 -51.18
CA LEU A 15 -21.01 17.15 -50.55
C LEU A 15 -20.82 17.30 -49.02
N ARG A 16 -19.89 16.57 -48.42
CA ARG A 16 -19.50 16.76 -47.00
C ARG A 16 -18.08 17.30 -46.90
N GLY A 17 -17.79 18.35 -47.67
CA GLY A 17 -16.60 19.20 -47.51
C GLY A 17 -16.77 20.22 -46.37
N GLY A 18 -17.15 19.75 -45.18
CA GLY A 18 -17.19 20.56 -43.96
C GLY A 18 -16.06 20.13 -43.03
N SER A 19 -15.24 21.08 -42.59
CA SER A 19 -14.12 20.87 -41.66
C SER A 19 -14.58 20.12 -40.40
N ARG A 20 -14.29 18.81 -40.33
CA ARG A 20 -14.44 18.06 -39.10
C ARG A 20 -13.37 18.59 -38.13
N PRO A 21 -13.71 19.05 -36.91
CA PRO A 21 -12.70 19.47 -35.95
C PRO A 21 -11.74 18.30 -35.73
N PRO A 22 -10.42 18.55 -35.63
CA PRO A 22 -9.46 17.49 -35.36
C PRO A 22 -9.93 16.74 -34.11
N ALA A 23 -9.97 15.41 -34.19
CA ALA A 23 -10.32 14.60 -33.04
C ALA A 23 -9.42 15.04 -31.87
N PRO A 24 -9.97 15.28 -30.67
CA PRO A 24 -9.15 15.68 -29.54
C PRO A 24 -8.02 14.64 -29.38
N PRO A 25 -6.77 15.08 -29.16
CA PRO A 25 -5.66 14.16 -29.03
C PRO A 25 -6.05 13.13 -27.96
N LYS A 26 -6.10 11.86 -28.38
CA LYS A 26 -6.37 10.75 -27.47
C LYS A 26 -5.34 10.89 -26.35
N ARG A 27 -5.77 11.31 -25.16
CA ARG A 27 -4.92 11.32 -23.98
C ARG A 27 -4.56 9.86 -23.75
N GLY A 28 -3.37 9.45 -24.21
CA GLY A 28 -2.80 8.18 -23.83
C GLY A 28 -2.60 8.25 -22.33
N PHE A 29 -3.33 7.45 -21.58
CA PHE A 29 -2.93 7.15 -20.22
C PHE A 29 -1.47 6.67 -20.30
N SER A 30 -0.63 7.07 -19.34
CA SER A 30 0.77 6.64 -19.23
C SER A 30 0.87 5.15 -18.85
N SER A 31 0.05 4.29 -19.45
CA SER A 31 0.10 2.84 -19.30
C SER A 31 1.12 2.30 -20.28
N SER A 32 2.20 1.70 -19.76
CA SER A 32 3.08 0.89 -20.59
C SER A 32 2.26 -0.27 -21.18
N PRO A 33 2.28 -0.50 -22.51
CA PRO A 33 1.50 -1.56 -23.14
C PRO A 33 1.85 -2.98 -22.67
N ASN A 34 2.96 -3.13 -21.94
CA ASN A 34 3.42 -4.39 -21.34
C ASN A 34 3.33 -4.39 -19.80
N HIS A 35 2.55 -3.49 -19.19
CA HIS A 35 2.34 -3.52 -17.74
C HIS A 35 1.26 -4.54 -17.40
N ASP A 36 1.68 -5.65 -16.79
CA ASP A 36 0.78 -6.69 -16.30
C ASP A 36 0.45 -6.43 -14.83
N ASP A 37 -0.64 -5.70 -14.59
CA ASP A 37 -1.12 -5.36 -13.25
C ASP A 37 -1.38 -6.59 -12.37
N ALA A 38 -1.84 -7.69 -12.98
CA ALA A 38 -2.15 -8.92 -12.26
C ALA A 38 -0.87 -9.62 -11.78
N TYR A 39 0.13 -9.70 -12.65
CA TYR A 39 1.45 -10.22 -12.29
C TYR A 39 2.13 -9.37 -11.22
N GLU A 40 2.10 -8.05 -11.35
CA GLU A 40 2.71 -7.12 -10.38
C GLU A 40 2.02 -7.21 -9.02
N THR A 41 0.69 -7.31 -8.99
CA THR A 41 -0.08 -7.53 -7.76
C THR A 41 0.29 -8.86 -7.11
N ALA A 42 0.32 -9.95 -7.87
CA ALA A 42 0.67 -11.28 -7.37
C ALA A 42 2.13 -11.35 -6.87
N LYS A 43 3.04 -10.59 -7.47
CA LYS A 43 4.44 -10.48 -7.01
C LYS A 43 4.48 -9.84 -5.62
N TRP A 44 3.83 -8.70 -5.44
CA TRP A 44 3.80 -8.02 -4.14
C TRP A 44 3.07 -8.82 -3.08
N GLU A 45 1.98 -9.48 -3.43
CA GLU A 45 1.27 -10.42 -2.54
C GLU A 45 2.23 -11.49 -1.98
N LYS A 46 3.01 -12.15 -2.85
CA LYS A 46 3.98 -13.18 -2.43
C LYS A 46 5.07 -12.61 -1.51
N ILE A 47 5.60 -11.44 -1.85
CA ILE A 47 6.63 -10.77 -1.03
C ILE A 47 6.06 -10.42 0.34
N THR A 48 4.84 -9.90 0.39
CA THR A 48 4.15 -9.57 1.64
C THR A 48 3.89 -10.81 2.49
N TYR A 49 3.41 -11.91 1.90
CA TYR A 49 3.22 -13.15 2.66
C TYR A 49 4.54 -13.69 3.22
N LEU A 50 5.61 -13.68 2.41
CA LEU A 50 6.94 -14.07 2.89
C LEU A 50 7.41 -13.16 4.03
N GLY A 51 7.21 -11.84 3.90
CA GLY A 51 7.53 -10.86 4.92
C GLY A 51 6.75 -11.08 6.22
N ILE A 52 5.44 -11.25 6.15
CA ILE A 52 4.60 -11.48 7.33
C ILE A 52 5.01 -12.77 8.03
N LEU A 53 5.18 -13.88 7.30
CA LEU A 53 5.57 -15.17 7.90
C LEU A 53 6.93 -15.08 8.59
N THR A 54 7.91 -14.44 7.95
CA THR A 54 9.25 -14.28 8.53
C THR A 54 9.27 -13.34 9.74
N CYS A 55 8.62 -12.18 9.65
CA CYS A 55 8.50 -11.24 10.76
C CYS A 55 7.73 -11.82 11.95
N THR A 56 6.62 -12.52 11.70
CA THR A 56 5.82 -13.19 12.74
C THR A 56 6.63 -14.32 13.39
N GLY A 57 7.35 -15.13 12.61
CA GLY A 57 8.23 -16.17 13.15
C GLY A 57 9.35 -15.60 14.03
N LEU A 58 9.99 -14.52 13.57
CA LEU A 58 11.02 -13.82 14.34
C LEU A 58 10.46 -13.21 15.63
N ALA A 59 9.23 -12.67 15.58
CA ALA A 59 8.55 -12.16 16.76
C ALA A 59 8.32 -13.29 17.77
N PHE A 60 7.78 -14.44 17.35
CA PHE A 60 7.60 -15.59 18.25
C PHE A 60 8.92 -16.02 18.89
N TYR A 61 10.00 -16.11 18.12
CA TYR A 61 11.31 -16.49 18.65
C TYR A 61 11.88 -15.48 19.67
N ASN A 62 11.71 -14.18 19.43
CA ASN A 62 12.19 -13.16 20.35
C ASN A 62 11.33 -13.08 21.62
N LEU A 63 10.00 -13.16 21.48
CA LEU A 63 9.08 -13.10 22.61
C LEU A 63 9.05 -14.40 23.44
N SER A 64 9.49 -15.54 22.89
CA SER A 64 9.59 -16.79 23.66
C SER A 64 10.72 -16.77 24.69
N LYS A 65 11.61 -15.78 24.64
CA LYS A 65 12.73 -15.66 25.58
C LYS A 65 12.29 -14.89 26.81
N GLY A 66 12.76 -15.32 27.98
CA GLY A 66 12.63 -14.52 29.20
C GLY A 66 13.42 -13.22 29.10
N HIS A 67 12.94 -12.17 29.76
CA HIS A 67 13.65 -10.90 29.90
C HIS A 67 14.03 -10.71 31.38
N PRO A 68 15.24 -11.13 31.81
CA PRO A 68 15.65 -10.95 33.19
C PRO A 68 15.77 -9.46 33.52
N HIS A 69 15.13 -9.06 34.62
CA HIS A 69 15.35 -7.74 35.20
C HIS A 69 16.65 -7.77 36.02
N TYR A 70 17.42 -6.70 35.91
CA TYR A 70 18.58 -6.49 36.77
C TYR A 70 18.13 -6.04 38.16
N GLU A 71 19.03 -6.14 39.15
CA GLU A 71 18.77 -5.56 40.46
C GLU A 71 18.47 -4.06 40.35
N GLU A 72 17.53 -3.61 41.17
CA GLU A 72 17.12 -2.22 41.19
C GLU A 72 18.30 -1.32 41.60
N PRO A 73 18.55 -0.20 40.90
CA PRO A 73 19.59 0.72 41.31
C PRO A 73 19.30 1.30 42.70
N PRO A 74 20.33 1.82 43.40
CA PRO A 74 20.13 2.54 44.65
C PRO A 74 19.07 3.66 44.51
N PRO A 75 18.39 4.05 45.60
CA PRO A 75 17.33 5.06 45.57
C PRO A 75 17.92 6.46 45.37
N TYR A 76 18.29 6.79 44.14
CA TYR A 76 18.83 8.08 43.80
C TYR A 76 17.77 9.17 43.93
N PRO A 77 18.14 10.41 44.35
CA PRO A 77 17.16 11.50 44.55
C PRO A 77 16.36 11.89 43.31
N TYR A 78 16.84 11.52 42.12
CA TYR A 78 16.19 11.81 40.84
C TYR A 78 15.32 10.66 40.32
N LEU A 79 15.31 9.50 40.99
CA LEU A 79 14.43 8.38 40.68
C LEU A 79 13.20 8.40 41.60
N HIS A 80 12.11 7.79 41.14
CA HIS A 80 10.86 7.67 41.91
C HIS A 80 10.34 9.00 42.49
N ILE A 81 10.56 10.13 41.80
CA ILE A 81 10.08 11.45 42.24
C ILE A 81 8.55 11.48 42.24
N ARG A 82 7.95 11.92 43.36
CA ARG A 82 6.52 12.16 43.52
C ARG A 82 6.28 13.54 44.13
N ASN A 83 5.93 14.51 43.28
CA ASN A 83 5.56 15.87 43.72
C ASN A 83 4.08 15.98 44.13
N LYS A 84 3.23 15.12 43.56
CA LYS A 84 1.80 14.97 43.85
C LYS A 84 1.44 13.51 43.63
N GLU A 85 0.59 12.98 44.50
CA GLU A 85 0.07 11.62 44.38
C GLU A 85 -0.69 11.40 43.09
N PHE A 86 -0.62 10.18 42.55
CA PHE A 86 -1.47 9.81 41.44
C PHE A 86 -2.93 9.62 41.89
N PRO A 87 -3.91 9.88 41.00
CA PRO A 87 -5.32 9.67 41.31
C PRO A 87 -5.74 8.23 41.65
N TRP A 88 -4.91 7.24 41.31
CA TRP A 88 -5.24 5.80 41.39
C TRP A 88 -4.38 5.02 42.40
N GLY A 89 -3.46 5.68 43.10
CA GLY A 89 -2.61 5.05 44.11
C GLY A 89 -1.13 5.42 44.02
N PRO A 90 -0.25 4.74 44.77
CA PRO A 90 1.17 5.09 44.89
C PRO A 90 2.01 4.74 43.66
N ASP A 91 1.63 3.69 42.94
CA ASP A 91 2.39 3.16 41.81
C ASP A 91 2.02 3.84 40.49
N GLY A 92 2.99 3.88 39.57
CA GLY A 92 2.79 4.31 38.19
C GLY A 92 1.77 3.46 37.44
N LEU A 93 1.21 4.04 36.38
CA LEU A 93 0.06 3.49 35.66
C LEU A 93 0.29 2.07 35.10
N PHE A 94 1.52 1.76 34.71
CA PHE A 94 1.91 0.48 34.09
C PHE A 94 3.08 -0.17 34.85
N GLU A 95 3.17 0.04 36.16
CA GLU A 95 4.21 -0.58 36.97
C GLU A 95 3.83 -2.03 37.33
N VAL A 96 4.82 -2.93 37.24
CA VAL A 96 4.68 -4.31 37.74
C VAL A 96 4.88 -4.26 39.25
N LYS A 97 3.83 -4.56 40.01
CA LYS A 97 3.77 -4.27 41.44
C LYS A 97 4.57 -5.23 42.34
N HIS A 98 5.23 -6.24 41.78
CA HIS A 98 5.96 -7.25 42.54
C HIS A 98 7.12 -7.84 41.73
N HIS A 99 8.29 -7.89 42.36
CA HIS A 99 9.28 -8.94 42.20
C HIS A 99 9.28 -9.81 43.46
#